data_AF-A0A524LC77-F1
#
_entry.id   AF-A0A524LC77-F1
#
_cell.length_a   1.000
_cell.length_b   1.000
_cell.length_c   1.000
_cell.angle_alpha   90.00
_cell.angle_beta   90.00
_cell.angle_gamma   90.00
#
_symmetry.space_group_name_H-M   'P 1'
#
loop_
_entity.id
_entity.type
_entity.pdbx_description
1 polymer ?
#
loop_
_entity_poly.entity_id
_entity_poly.type
_entity_poly.pdbx_seq_one_letter_code
_entity_poly.pdbx_strand_id
1 'polypeptide(L)'
;MHDRPRERLDALGPEALGDSELLALLLRTGGRGADALAVASQLLRQHAGLLGLARASPRELSAAAGVGPAKQATLRAAFELGRREAAAALVLVHNHPSGDPAPSAEDREVTARLVRAGELLGVPVLDHVVVAERGYTSLRELGLPDGSSWTAHSR
;
A
#
# COMPACT_ATOMS: atom_id res chain seq x y z
N MET A 1 9.31 -19.73 27.84
CA MET A 1 8.11 -20.32 27.22
C MET A 1 7.46 -19.18 26.46
N HIS A 2 7.54 -19.15 25.13
CA HIS A 2 6.95 -18.06 24.36
C HIS A 2 5.43 -18.28 24.32
N ASP A 3 4.65 -17.33 24.83
CA ASP A 3 3.19 -17.34 24.66
C ASP A 3 2.84 -17.49 23.19
N ARG A 4 1.78 -18.26 22.89
CA ARG A 4 1.37 -18.46 21.50
C ARG A 4 0.89 -17.11 20.95
N PRO A 5 1.11 -16.81 19.66
CA PRO A 5 0.71 -15.53 19.06
C PRO A 5 -0.75 -15.13 19.36
N ARG A 6 -1.68 -16.10 19.42
CA ARG A 6 -3.09 -15.84 19.73
C ARG A 6 -3.29 -15.38 21.17
N GLU A 7 -2.62 -16.03 22.12
CA GLU A 7 -2.69 -15.67 23.54
C GLU A 7 -2.10 -14.27 23.77
N ARG A 8 -1.00 -13.95 23.08
CA ARG A 8 -0.40 -12.60 23.10
C ARG A 8 -1.35 -11.55 22.52
N LEU A 9 -2.01 -11.87 21.39
CA LEU A 9 -2.99 -10.98 20.78
C LEU A 9 -4.14 -10.68 21.75
N ASP A 10 -4.67 -11.71 22.41
CA ASP A 10 -5.79 -11.59 23.34
C ASP A 10 -5.41 -10.81 24.62
N ALA A 11 -4.17 -10.94 25.09
CA ALA A 11 -3.69 -10.31 26.32
C ALA A 11 -3.13 -8.90 26.14
N LEU A 12 -2.47 -8.62 25.02
CA LEU A 12 -1.63 -7.43 24.82
C LEU A 12 -2.01 -6.59 23.58
N GLY A 13 -2.95 -7.07 22.76
CA GLY A 13 -3.34 -6.40 21.52
C GLY A 13 -2.39 -6.67 20.34
N PRO A 14 -2.82 -6.34 19.11
CA PRO A 14 -2.06 -6.59 17.88
C PRO A 14 -0.73 -5.83 17.80
N GLU A 15 -0.62 -4.67 18.46
CA GLU A 15 0.58 -3.84 18.53
C GLU A 15 1.77 -4.51 19.24
N ALA A 16 1.50 -5.53 20.06
CA ALA A 16 2.53 -6.28 20.79
C ALA A 16 3.12 -7.46 19.99
N LEU A 17 2.59 -7.73 18.78
CA LEU A 17 3.02 -8.81 17.90
C LEU A 17 3.92 -8.28 16.78
N GLY A 18 4.95 -9.04 16.44
CA GLY A 18 5.73 -8.79 15.23
C GLY A 18 5.01 -9.27 13.96
N ASP A 19 5.50 -8.81 12.80
CA ASP A 19 4.95 -9.18 11.48
C ASP A 19 4.80 -10.69 11.28
N SER A 20 5.79 -11.48 11.74
CA SER A 20 5.76 -12.94 11.61
C SER A 20 4.65 -13.58 12.45
N GLU A 21 4.33 -13.02 13.61
CA GLU A 21 3.27 -13.52 14.49
C GLU A 21 1.89 -13.17 13.92
N LEU A 22 1.71 -11.95 13.43
CA LEU A 22 0.48 -11.52 12.76
C LEU A 22 0.21 -12.38 11.51
N LEU A 23 1.24 -12.62 10.70
CA LEU A 23 1.13 -13.52 9.54
C LEU A 23 0.85 -14.96 9.98
N ALA A 24 1.47 -15.47 11.03
CA ALA A 24 1.21 -16.82 11.54
C ALA A 24 -0.26 -17.02 11.93
N LEU A 25 -0.87 -16.00 12.54
CA LEU A 25 -2.29 -16.00 12.89
C LEU A 25 -3.19 -16.08 11.64
N LEU A 26 -2.85 -15.37 10.57
CA LEU A 26 -3.56 -15.43 9.29
C LEU A 26 -3.41 -16.80 8.61
N LEU A 27 -2.19 -17.36 8.62
CA LEU A 27 -1.90 -18.66 8.00
C LEU A 27 -2.56 -19.83 8.76
N ARG A 28 -2.86 -19.64 10.06
CA ARG A 28 -3.49 -20.58 11.02
C ARG A 28 -2.72 -21.86 11.30
N THR A 29 -2.16 -22.48 10.27
CA THR A 29 -1.44 -23.74 10.34
C THR A 29 -0.16 -23.64 9.52
N GLY A 30 0.82 -24.47 9.88
CA GLY A 30 2.07 -24.59 9.14
C GLY A 30 2.00 -25.53 7.93
N GLY A 31 3.17 -25.98 7.47
CA GLY A 31 3.34 -26.94 6.38
C GLY A 31 3.85 -28.30 6.88
N ARG A 32 4.31 -29.18 5.97
CA ARG A 32 4.95 -30.46 6.36
C ARG A 32 6.21 -30.18 7.19
N GLY A 33 6.12 -30.35 8.51
CA GLY A 33 7.25 -30.25 9.44
C GLY A 33 7.59 -28.83 9.93
N ALA A 34 6.83 -27.81 9.56
CA ALA A 34 7.02 -26.43 10.01
C ALA A 34 5.71 -25.89 10.56
N ASP A 35 5.73 -25.12 11.65
CA ASP A 35 4.55 -24.44 12.18
C ASP A 35 4.24 -23.14 11.40
N ALA A 36 3.13 -22.47 11.74
CA ALA A 36 2.71 -21.26 11.05
C ALA A 36 3.71 -20.10 11.21
N LEU A 37 4.41 -20.03 12.34
CA LEU A 37 5.37 -18.98 12.64
C LEU A 37 6.64 -19.15 11.82
N ALA A 38 7.12 -20.38 11.67
CA ALA A 38 8.24 -20.72 10.80
C ALA A 38 7.94 -20.39 9.33
N VAL A 39 6.74 -20.73 8.85
CA VAL A 39 6.30 -20.39 7.48
C VAL A 39 6.22 -18.87 7.30
N ALA A 40 5.61 -18.14 8.23
CA ALA A 40 5.52 -16.68 8.18
C ALA A 40 6.90 -16.01 8.17
N SER A 41 7.80 -16.46 9.04
CA SER A 41 9.16 -15.94 9.13
C SER A 41 9.96 -16.20 7.85
N GLN A 42 9.78 -17.37 7.25
CA GLN A 42 10.42 -17.70 5.98
C GLN A 42 9.92 -16.81 4.84
N LEU A 43 8.61 -16.59 4.74
CA LEU A 43 8.02 -15.71 3.73
C LEU A 43 8.58 -14.29 3.83
N LEU A 44 8.62 -13.73 5.04
CA LEU A 44 9.18 -12.40 5.25
C LEU A 44 10.64 -12.32 4.82
N ARG A 45 11.47 -13.33 5.12
CA ARG A 45 12.87 -13.36 4.68
C ARG A 45 13.00 -13.48 3.16
N GLN A 46 12.23 -14.36 2.52
CA GLN A 46 12.29 -14.59 1.07
C GLN A 46 11.85 -13.36 0.26
N HIS A 47 10.98 -12.54 0.83
CA HIS A 47 10.41 -11.37 0.18
C HIS A 47 10.89 -10.03 0.77
N ALA A 48 11.96 -10.03 1.57
CA ALA A 48 12.52 -8.83 2.18
C ALA A 48 11.50 -7.97 2.97
N GLY A 49 10.61 -8.61 3.73
CA GLY A 49 9.61 -7.99 4.60
C GLY A 49 8.19 -7.95 4.03
N LEU A 50 7.29 -7.25 4.72
CA LEU A 50 5.87 -7.18 4.38
C LEU A 50 5.61 -6.54 3.01
N LEU A 51 6.35 -5.47 2.65
CA LEU A 51 6.13 -4.77 1.40
C LEU A 51 6.45 -5.65 0.18
N GLY A 52 7.58 -6.36 0.22
CA GLY A 52 7.91 -7.29 -0.86
C GLY A 52 6.97 -8.49 -0.89
N LEU A 53 6.53 -8.98 0.27
CA LEU A 53 5.55 -10.06 0.35
C LEU A 53 4.18 -9.64 -0.22
N ALA A 54 3.74 -8.40 0.03
CA ALA A 54 2.50 -7.85 -0.51
C ALA A 54 2.52 -7.69 -2.04
N ARG A 55 3.72 -7.54 -2.62
CA ARG A 55 3.93 -7.40 -4.08
C ARG A 55 4.19 -8.73 -4.80
N ALA A 56 4.35 -9.83 -4.05
CA ALA A 56 4.65 -11.13 -4.63
C ALA A 56 3.50 -11.64 -5.51
N SER A 57 3.85 -12.13 -6.69
CA SER A 57 2.92 -12.78 -7.60
C SER A 57 2.42 -14.12 -7.03
N PRO A 58 1.28 -14.65 -7.51
CA PRO A 58 0.79 -15.96 -7.10
C PRO A 58 1.81 -17.10 -7.32
N ARG A 59 2.64 -16.98 -8.37
CA ARG A 59 3.70 -17.96 -8.65
C ARG A 59 4.81 -17.91 -7.61
N GLU A 60 5.23 -16.71 -7.22
CA GLU A 60 6.26 -16.53 -6.19
C GLU A 60 5.78 -17.02 -4.82
N LEU A 61 4.53 -16.75 -4.46
CA LEU A 61 3.92 -17.28 -3.22
C LEU A 61 3.79 -18.81 -3.24
N SER A 62 3.56 -19.41 -4.41
CA SER A 62 3.45 -20.87 -4.55
C SER A 62 4.79 -21.60 -4.42
N ALA A 63 5.91 -20.91 -4.67
CA ALA A 63 7.24 -21.49 -4.51
C ALA A 63 7.63 -21.67 -3.04
N ALA A 64 6.93 -21.01 -2.10
CA ALA A 64 7.17 -21.16 -0.68
C ALA A 64 6.55 -22.46 -0.13
N ALA A 65 7.39 -23.30 0.51
CA ALA A 65 6.94 -24.53 1.14
C ALA A 65 5.88 -24.25 2.23
N GLY A 66 4.73 -24.95 2.14
CA GLY A 66 3.64 -24.80 3.10
C GLY A 66 2.61 -23.73 2.78
N VAL A 67 2.70 -23.06 1.61
CA VAL A 67 1.78 -22.01 1.15
C VAL A 67 0.93 -22.50 -0.03
N GLY A 68 -0.11 -23.26 0.30
CA GLY A 68 -1.11 -23.70 -0.68
C GLY A 68 -2.11 -22.60 -1.07
N PRO A 69 -2.99 -22.86 -2.06
CA PRO A 69 -3.91 -21.87 -2.62
C PRO A 69 -4.76 -21.12 -1.59
N ALA A 70 -5.23 -21.82 -0.54
CA ALA A 70 -6.02 -21.21 0.53
C ALA A 70 -5.23 -20.13 1.29
N LYS A 71 -3.97 -20.42 1.66
CA LYS A 71 -3.11 -19.46 2.38
C LYS A 71 -2.72 -18.28 1.49
N GLN A 72 -2.51 -18.53 0.19
CA GLN A 72 -2.25 -17.47 -0.78
C GLN A 72 -3.44 -16.51 -0.89
N ALA A 73 -4.66 -17.04 -0.97
CA ALA A 73 -5.87 -16.24 -0.99
C ALA A 73 -6.01 -15.40 0.28
N THR A 74 -5.76 -15.99 1.46
CA THR A 74 -5.77 -15.26 2.74
C THR A 74 -4.77 -14.11 2.77
N LEU A 75 -3.50 -14.35 2.41
CA LEU A 75 -2.47 -13.30 2.41
C LEU A 75 -2.84 -12.17 1.46
N ARG A 76 -3.26 -12.50 0.23
CA ARG A 76 -3.66 -11.51 -0.75
C ARG A 76 -4.86 -10.69 -0.29
N ALA A 77 -5.86 -11.32 0.32
CA ALA A 77 -7.00 -10.61 0.87
C ALA A 77 -6.58 -9.66 2.00
N ALA A 78 -5.72 -10.11 2.91
CA ALA A 78 -5.21 -9.29 4.01
C ALA A 78 -4.41 -8.07 3.52
N PHE A 79 -3.52 -8.25 2.54
CA PHE A 79 -2.77 -7.15 1.95
C PHE A 79 -3.66 -6.19 1.16
N GLU A 80 -4.65 -6.70 0.44
CA GLU A 80 -5.60 -5.86 -0.28
C GLU A 80 -6.45 -5.03 0.68
N LEU A 81 -6.90 -5.60 1.80
CA LEU A 81 -7.58 -4.84 2.86
C LEU A 81 -6.67 -3.76 3.43
N GLY A 82 -5.43 -4.12 3.78
CA GLY A 82 -4.44 -3.15 4.25
C GLY A 82 -4.19 -2.03 3.24
N ARG A 83 -4.13 -2.34 1.94
CA ARG A 83 -3.96 -1.36 0.86
C ARG A 83 -5.16 -0.43 0.72
N ARG A 84 -6.39 -0.94 0.88
CA ARG A 84 -7.63 -0.14 0.85
C ARG A 84 -7.73 0.80 2.05
N GLU A 85 -7.37 0.30 3.24
CA GLU A 85 -7.38 1.08 4.48
C GLU A 85 -6.23 2.09 4.57
N ALA A 86 -5.07 1.76 4.00
CA ALA A 86 -3.87 2.59 4.12
C ALA A 86 -4.01 4.00 3.53
N ALA A 87 -5.10 4.29 2.80
CA ALA A 87 -5.52 5.62 2.35
C ALA A 87 -4.35 6.55 1.98
N ALA A 88 -3.33 5.99 1.32
CA ALA A 88 -2.19 6.75 0.88
C ALA A 88 -2.67 7.45 -0.37
N ALA A 89 -3.08 8.69 -0.19
CA ALA A 89 -3.48 9.56 -1.27
C ALA A 89 -2.54 10.76 -1.27
N LEU A 90 -2.08 11.16 -2.44
CA LEU A 90 -1.12 12.25 -2.60
C LEU A 90 -1.88 13.54 -2.89
N VAL A 91 -1.53 14.62 -2.19
CA VAL A 91 -1.80 15.98 -2.65
C VAL A 91 -0.44 16.61 -2.91
N LEU A 92 -0.22 17.06 -4.16
CA LEU A 92 0.98 17.80 -4.49
C LEU A 92 0.75 19.27 -4.18
N VAL A 93 1.75 19.93 -3.61
CA VAL A 93 1.72 21.37 -3.39
C VAL A 93 3.08 21.94 -3.76
N HIS A 94 3.10 22.99 -4.57
CA HIS A 94 4.31 23.79 -4.77
C HIS A 94 3.97 25.29 -4.81
N ASN A 95 4.99 26.11 -4.60
CA ASN A 95 4.87 27.55 -4.54
C ASN A 95 5.36 28.18 -5.85
N HIS A 96 4.65 29.20 -6.35
CA HIS A 96 5.07 30.11 -7.40
C HIS A 96 5.52 31.46 -6.81
N PRO A 97 6.85 31.68 -6.66
CA PRO A 97 7.38 32.96 -6.17
C PRO A 97 7.08 34.16 -7.07
N SER A 98 6.64 33.91 -8.31
CA SER A 98 6.18 34.93 -9.27
C SER A 98 4.89 35.64 -8.82
N GLY A 99 4.17 35.07 -7.85
CA GLY A 99 2.90 35.61 -7.37
C GLY A 99 1.70 35.30 -8.28
N ASP A 100 1.86 34.45 -9.30
CA ASP A 100 0.80 33.95 -10.17
C ASP A 100 0.58 32.44 -9.92
N PRO A 101 -0.61 32.00 -9.46
CA PRO A 101 -0.89 30.59 -9.19
C PRO A 101 -1.25 29.80 -10.45
N ALA A 102 -1.19 30.36 -11.67
CA ALA A 102 -1.47 29.61 -12.88
C ALA A 102 -0.42 28.50 -13.12
N PRO A 103 -0.82 27.23 -13.35
CA PRO A 103 0.12 26.16 -13.61
C PRO A 103 0.77 26.28 -14.99
N SER A 104 2.09 26.12 -15.02
CA SER A 104 2.89 26.02 -16.23
C SER A 104 2.64 24.70 -16.98
N ALA A 105 3.19 24.58 -18.18
CA ALA A 105 3.15 23.32 -18.94
C ALA A 105 3.93 22.20 -18.23
N GLU A 106 5.03 22.56 -17.55
CA GLU A 106 5.85 21.62 -16.79
C GLU A 106 5.07 21.06 -15.59
N ASP A 107 4.33 21.90 -14.87
CA ASP A 107 3.49 21.48 -13.74
C ASP A 107 2.45 20.45 -14.19
N ARG A 108 1.81 20.69 -15.32
CA ARG A 108 0.81 19.79 -15.91
C ARG A 108 1.43 18.45 -16.29
N GLU A 109 2.62 18.46 -16.89
CA GLU A 109 3.32 17.24 -17.28
C GLU A 109 3.75 16.41 -16.06
N VAL A 110 4.31 17.06 -15.03
CA VAL A 110 4.68 16.42 -13.77
C VAL A 110 3.46 15.80 -13.10
N THR A 111 2.35 16.55 -13.05
CA THR A 111 1.06 16.06 -12.51
C THR A 111 0.59 14.82 -13.25
N ALA A 112 0.58 14.84 -14.59
CA ALA A 112 0.15 13.72 -15.39
C ALA A 112 1.01 12.46 -15.16
N ARG A 113 2.33 12.63 -15.02
CA ARG A 113 3.23 11.52 -14.68
C ARG A 113 2.93 10.94 -13.30
N LEU A 114 2.65 11.80 -12.31
CA LEU A 114 2.38 11.37 -10.94
C LEU A 114 0.99 10.73 -10.79
N VAL A 115 -0.04 11.24 -11.47
CA VAL A 115 -1.37 10.60 -11.52
C VAL A 115 -1.25 9.18 -12.08
N ARG A 116 -0.58 9.00 -13.22
CA ARG A 116 -0.34 7.65 -13.81
C ARG A 116 0.46 6.73 -12.89
N ALA A 117 1.49 7.25 -12.23
CA ALA A 117 2.26 6.47 -11.27
C ALA A 117 1.41 6.06 -10.05
N GLY A 118 0.57 6.97 -9.56
CA GLY A 118 -0.39 6.73 -8.49
C GLY A 118 -1.38 5.62 -8.82
N GLU A 119 -1.93 5.61 -10.04
CA GLU A 119 -2.80 4.55 -10.53
C GLU A 119 -2.11 3.17 -10.51
N LEU A 120 -0.87 3.08 -10.99
CA LEU A 120 -0.08 1.83 -10.98
C LEU A 120 0.24 1.34 -9.56
N LEU A 121 0.46 2.27 -8.63
CA LEU A 121 0.82 1.98 -7.24
C LEU A 121 -0.40 1.79 -6.33
N GLY A 122 -1.61 2.07 -6.82
CA GLY A 122 -2.82 2.09 -6.01
C GLY A 122 -2.84 3.20 -4.96
N VAL A 123 -2.15 4.31 -5.24
CA VAL A 123 -1.99 5.50 -4.39
C VAL A 123 -2.59 6.69 -5.16
N PRO A 124 -3.87 7.03 -4.98
CA PRO A 124 -4.51 8.08 -5.79
C PRO A 124 -3.86 9.44 -5.54
N VAL A 125 -3.62 10.20 -6.61
CA VAL A 125 -3.33 11.63 -6.50
C VAL A 125 -4.66 12.36 -6.45
N LEU A 126 -4.93 13.06 -5.34
CA LEU A 126 -6.20 13.75 -5.09
C LEU A 126 -6.24 15.14 -5.70
N ASP A 127 -5.10 15.84 -5.71
CA ASP A 127 -4.97 17.16 -6.32
C ASP A 127 -3.49 17.53 -6.51
N HIS A 128 -3.26 18.55 -7.33
CA HIS A 128 -2.03 19.34 -7.35
C HIS A 128 -2.41 20.81 -7.20
N VAL A 129 -1.98 21.43 -6.09
CA VAL A 129 -2.26 22.81 -5.76
C VAL A 129 -1.02 23.68 -6.00
N VAL A 130 -1.16 24.68 -6.86
CA VAL A 130 -0.17 25.75 -7.05
C VAL A 130 -0.53 26.87 -6.09
N VAL A 131 0.39 27.24 -5.20
CA VAL A 131 0.20 28.33 -4.23
C VAL A 131 1.05 29.52 -4.64
N ALA A 132 0.49 30.73 -4.60
CA ALA A 132 1.20 31.96 -4.87
C ALA A 132 0.73 33.08 -3.92
N GLU A 133 1.40 34.23 -3.94
CA GLU A 133 1.03 35.38 -3.08
C GLU A 133 -0.43 35.83 -3.28
N ARG A 134 -0.92 35.80 -4.52
CA ARG A 134 -2.27 36.25 -4.88
C ARG A 134 -3.35 35.16 -4.86
N GLY A 135 -3.05 33.97 -4.34
CA GLY A 135 -4.03 32.89 -4.19
C GLY A 135 -3.47 31.52 -4.54
N TYR A 136 -4.35 30.60 -4.92
CA TYR A 136 -3.99 29.24 -5.29
C TYR A 136 -4.82 28.76 -6.48
N THR A 137 -4.32 27.72 -7.15
CA THR A 137 -5.03 27.03 -8.22
C THR A 137 -4.98 25.53 -7.97
N SER A 138 -6.14 24.87 -8.00
CA SER A 138 -6.25 23.42 -8.05
C SER A 138 -6.24 22.95 -9.50
N LEU A 139 -5.30 22.08 -9.86
CA LEU A 139 -5.24 21.50 -11.20
C LEU A 139 -6.44 20.58 -11.44
N ARG A 140 -6.94 19.92 -10.39
CA ARG A 140 -8.13 19.08 -10.48
C ARG A 140 -9.39 19.91 -10.78
N GLU A 141 -9.58 21.05 -10.12
CA GLU A 141 -10.72 21.93 -10.38
C GLU A 141 -10.67 22.53 -11.79
N LEU A 142 -9.46 22.74 -12.33
CA LEU A 142 -9.26 23.14 -13.72
C LEU A 142 -9.48 22.01 -14.74
N GLY A 143 -9.75 20.78 -14.30
CA GLY A 143 -9.92 19.61 -15.17
C GLY A 143 -8.62 19.08 -15.77
N LEU A 144 -7.47 19.53 -15.28
CA LEU A 144 -6.15 19.12 -15.74
C LEU A 144 -5.66 17.92 -14.94
N PRO A 145 -4.72 17.10 -15.44
CA PRO A 145 -4.39 16.98 -16.85
C PRO A 145 -5.56 16.39 -17.63
N ASP A 146 -5.83 16.92 -18.83
CA ASP A 146 -6.97 16.53 -19.66
C ASP A 146 -7.01 15.01 -19.92
N GLY A 147 -8.19 14.41 -19.80
CA GLY A 147 -8.42 12.98 -20.07
C GLY A 147 -7.81 12.02 -19.03
N SER A 148 -7.26 12.53 -17.93
CA SER A 148 -6.72 11.71 -16.84
C SER A 148 -7.82 11.30 -15.87
N SER A 149 -7.81 10.03 -15.43
CA SER A 149 -8.70 9.61 -14.35
C SER A 149 -8.11 10.11 -13.02
N TRP A 150 -8.71 11.15 -12.44
CA TRP A 150 -8.50 11.50 -11.03
C TRP A 150 -9.21 10.46 -10.15
N THR A 151 -8.85 9.18 -10.27
CA THR A 151 -9.61 8.11 -9.62
C THR A 151 -9.27 8.03 -8.14
N ALA A 152 -10.05 8.73 -7.32
CA ALA A 152 -10.42 8.18 -6.03
C ALA A 152 -11.42 7.06 -6.32
N HIS A 153 -10.98 5.80 -6.29
CA HIS A 153 -11.91 4.67 -6.34
C HIS A 153 -12.76 4.70 -5.07
N SER A 154 -13.85 5.46 -5.08
CA SER A 154 -14.91 5.34 -4.10
C SER A 154 -15.82 4.19 -4.55
N ARG A 155 -15.82 3.14 -3.72
CA ARG A 155 -16.72 1.97 -3.66
C ARG A 155 -16.21 0.70 -4.33
#